data_AF-A0ABD0JMS9-F1
#
_entry.id   AF-A0ABD0JMS9-F1
#
_cell.length_a   1.000
_cell.length_b   1.000
_cell.length_c   1.000
_cell.angle_alpha   90.00
_cell.angle_beta   90.00
_cell.angle_gamma   90.00
#
_symmetry.space_group_name_H-M   'P 1'
#
loop_
_entity.id
_entity.type
_entity.pdbx_description
1 polymer ?
#
loop_
_entity_poly.entity_id
_entity_poly.type
_entity_poly.pdbx_seq_one_letter_code
_entity_poly.pdbx_strand_id
1 'polypeptide(L)'
;MPRYCLFGDTVNLASRMESHGLPLKIQMSPYTYAAIEDKSSYVITDRGEGKGRMRTYWLEGKVEVDEGPIEFPVKARNPSTVNLHNFNMEGFMGGEEAPPQQLQ
;
A
#
# COMPACT_ATOMS: atom_id res chain seq x y z
N MET A 1 6.50 -32.22 1.66
CA MET A 1 7.40 -31.05 1.57
C MET A 1 6.72 -29.88 2.26
N PRO A 2 7.33 -29.23 3.28
CA PRO A 2 6.68 -28.15 4.01
C PRO A 2 6.49 -26.92 3.11
N ARG A 3 5.31 -26.29 3.17
CA ARG A 3 5.02 -25.00 2.53
C ARG A 3 4.83 -23.96 3.62
N TYR A 4 5.52 -22.82 3.48
CA TYR A 4 5.34 -21.68 4.37
C TYR A 4 4.23 -20.79 3.84
N CYS A 5 3.33 -20.39 4.72
CA CYS A 5 2.23 -19.47 4.43
C CYS A 5 2.32 -18.28 5.39
N LEU A 6 2.12 -17.07 4.85
CA LEU A 6 1.99 -15.84 5.65
C LEU A 6 0.50 -15.59 5.91
N PHE A 7 0.17 -15.11 7.11
CA PHE A 7 -1.19 -14.85 7.53
C PHE A 7 -1.29 -13.49 8.22
N GLY A 8 -2.47 -12.87 8.16
CA GLY A 8 -2.78 -11.61 8.84
C GLY A 8 -3.48 -10.58 7.95
N ASP A 9 -3.92 -9.48 8.56
CA ASP A 9 -4.72 -8.48 7.86
C ASP A 9 -3.94 -7.74 6.77
N THR A 10 -2.62 -7.59 6.94
CA THR A 10 -1.77 -6.97 5.92
C THR A 10 -1.77 -7.75 4.61
N VAL A 11 -1.69 -9.09 4.66
CA VAL A 11 -1.72 -9.91 3.44
C VAL A 11 -3.12 -9.96 2.84
N ASN A 12 -4.17 -9.91 3.67
CA ASN A 12 -5.56 -9.81 3.21
C ASN A 12 -5.83 -8.47 2.51
N LEU A 13 -5.34 -7.36 3.08
CA LEU A 13 -5.43 -6.03 2.50
C LEU A 13 -4.69 -5.95 1.17
N ALA A 14 -3.46 -6.46 1.12
CA ALA A 14 -2.68 -6.52 -0.11
C ALA A 14 -3.40 -7.32 -1.21
N SER A 15 -3.97 -8.49 -0.87
CA SER A 15 -4.75 -9.30 -1.80
C SER A 15 -5.99 -8.57 -2.33
N ARG A 16 -6.70 -7.82 -1.46
CA ARG A 16 -7.85 -6.99 -1.89
C ARG A 16 -7.43 -5.84 -2.81
N MET A 17 -6.29 -5.21 -2.53
CA MET A 17 -5.75 -4.16 -3.39
C MET A 17 -5.37 -4.69 -4.77
N GLU A 18 -4.71 -5.85 -4.84
CA GLU A 18 -4.38 -6.51 -6.10
C GLU A 18 -5.64 -6.86 -6.89
N SER A 19 -6.64 -7.45 -6.24
CA SER A 19 -7.89 -7.90 -6.88
C SER A 19 -8.70 -6.74 -7.49
N HIS A 20 -8.55 -5.53 -6.96
CA HIS A 20 -9.22 -4.32 -7.45
C HIS A 20 -8.28 -3.36 -8.18
N GLY A 21 -7.06 -3.80 -8.47
CA GLY A 21 -6.06 -3.05 -9.20
C GLY A 21 -6.38 -2.92 -10.69
N LEU A 22 -5.64 -2.05 -11.36
CA LEU A 22 -5.65 -1.96 -12.82
C LEU A 22 -4.36 -2.60 -13.35
N PRO A 23 -4.43 -3.29 -14.50
CA PRO A 23 -3.23 -3.85 -15.12
C PRO A 23 -2.21 -2.75 -15.41
N LEU A 24 -0.94 -3.06 -15.20
CA LEU A 24 0.19 -2.14 -15.41
C LEU A 24 0.15 -0.86 -14.54
N LYS A 25 -0.65 -0.84 -13.47
CA LYS A 25 -0.64 0.24 -12.47
C LYS A 25 -0.29 -0.29 -11.09
N ILE A 26 0.41 0.53 -10.30
CA ILE A 26 0.79 0.20 -8.93
C ILE A 26 -0.19 0.88 -7.97
N GLN A 27 -1.06 0.10 -7.34
CA GLN A 27 -1.99 0.59 -6.34
C GLN A 27 -1.34 0.64 -4.96
N MET A 28 -1.57 1.72 -4.22
CA MET A 28 -1.03 1.93 -2.87
C MET A 28 -2.13 2.17 -1.84
N SER A 29 -1.87 1.64 -0.64
CA SER A 29 -2.69 1.83 0.55
C SER A 29 -2.38 3.21 1.14
N PRO A 30 -3.26 3.78 1.99
CA PRO A 30 -2.98 5.06 2.62
C PRO A 30 -1.76 4.98 3.55
N TYR A 31 -1.49 3.81 4.13
CA TYR A 31 -0.31 3.57 4.95
C TYR A 31 0.98 3.63 4.13
N THR A 32 0.96 3.02 2.94
CA THR A 32 2.10 3.05 2.01
C THR A 32 2.33 4.47 1.49
N TYR A 33 1.25 5.21 1.22
CA TYR A 33 1.31 6.61 0.81
C TYR A 33 2.01 7.46 1.88
N ALA A 34 1.56 7.43 3.14
CA ALA A 34 2.17 8.19 4.23
C ALA A 34 3.66 7.87 4.44
N ALA A 35 4.07 6.62 4.21
CA ALA A 35 5.47 6.21 4.36
C ALA A 35 6.40 6.68 3.21
N ILE A 36 5.82 7.09 2.08
CA ILE A 36 6.55 7.49 0.87
C ILE A 36 6.36 8.98 0.57
N GLU A 37 5.30 9.62 1.08
CA GLU A 37 5.02 11.04 0.93
C GLU A 37 6.19 11.93 1.37
N ASP A 38 6.92 11.53 2.42
CA ASP A 38 8.15 12.22 2.87
C ASP A 38 9.28 12.24 1.81
N LYS A 39 9.19 11.40 0.78
CA LYS A 39 10.16 11.31 -0.32
C LYS A 39 9.61 12.07 -1.52
N SER A 40 10.15 13.27 -1.77
CA SER A 40 9.80 14.15 -2.89
C SER A 40 10.03 13.58 -4.29
N SER A 41 10.47 12.33 -4.41
CA SER A 41 10.81 11.71 -5.68
C SER A 41 9.68 10.94 -6.35
N TYR A 42 8.46 10.86 -5.82
CA TYR A 42 7.42 9.99 -6.37
C TYR A 42 6.21 10.77 -6.92
N VAL A 43 5.76 10.37 -8.11
CA VAL A 43 4.53 10.89 -8.73
C VAL A 43 3.38 9.99 -8.30
N ILE A 44 2.48 10.55 -7.49
CA ILE A 44 1.36 9.84 -6.90
C ILE A 44 0.05 10.54 -7.27
N THR A 45 -0.94 9.77 -7.69
CA THR A 45 -2.28 10.25 -8.06
C THR A 45 -3.33 9.65 -7.14
N ASP A 46 -4.26 10.46 -6.63
CA ASP A 46 -5.38 9.97 -5.83
C ASP A 46 -6.37 9.19 -6.71
N ARG A 47 -6.76 7.99 -6.26
CA ARG A 47 -7.79 7.16 -6.93
C ARG A 47 -9.19 7.42 -6.37
N GLY A 48 -9.28 8.01 -5.18
CA GLY A 48 -10.48 8.12 -4.37
C GLY A 48 -10.67 6.96 -3.38
N GLU A 49 -11.88 6.89 -2.83
CA GLU A 49 -12.27 5.87 -1.85
C GLU A 49 -12.54 4.53 -2.54
N GLY A 50 -11.77 3.51 -2.17
CA GLY A 50 -12.04 2.13 -2.51
C GLY A 50 -13.20 1.55 -1.69
N LYS A 51 -13.48 0.26 -1.92
CA LYS A 51 -14.51 -0.48 -1.18
C LYS A 51 -14.18 -0.46 0.32
N GLY A 52 -15.14 -0.01 1.14
CA GLY A 52 -14.95 0.16 2.58
C GLY A 52 -14.42 1.54 3.03
N ARG A 53 -14.59 2.61 2.24
CA ARG A 53 -14.17 4.01 2.57
C ARG A 53 -12.66 4.20 2.75
N MET A 54 -11.85 3.23 2.30
CA MET A 54 -10.40 3.35 2.37
C MET A 54 -9.89 4.13 1.15
N ARG A 55 -9.24 5.26 1.36
CA ARG A 55 -8.58 6.01 0.28
C ARG A 55 -7.43 5.20 -0.32
N THR A 56 -7.31 5.27 -1.65
CA THR A 56 -6.28 4.55 -2.39
C THR A 56 -5.58 5.46 -3.39
N TYR A 57 -4.34 5.11 -3.71
CA TYR A 57 -3.48 5.96 -4.53
C TYR A 57 -2.85 5.13 -5.66
N TRP A 58 -2.52 5.78 -6.77
CA TRP A 58 -1.73 5.22 -7.86
C TRP A 58 -0.32 5.78 -7.79
N LEU A 59 0.68 4.91 -7.80
CA LEU A 59 2.05 5.29 -8.05
C LEU A 59 2.30 5.26 -9.56
N GLU A 60 2.44 6.43 -10.16
CA GLU A 60 2.62 6.59 -11.62
C GLU A 60 4.12 6.61 -12.00
N GLY A 61 5.00 7.01 -11.09
CA GLY A 61 6.43 6.97 -11.37
C GLY A 61 7.30 7.62 -10.31
N LYS A 62 8.59 7.74 -10.64
CA LYS A 62 9.57 8.47 -9.85
C LYS A 62 10.01 9.69 -10.67
N VAL A 63 10.00 10.87 -10.06
CA VAL A 63 10.66 12.05 -10.61
C VAL A 63 12.16 11.81 -10.48
N GLU A 64 12.84 11.75 -11.61
CA GLU A 64 14.29 11.81 -11.66
C GLU A 64 14.67 13.22 -11.24
N VAL A 65 15.08 13.36 -9.98
CA VAL A 65 15.86 14.53 -9.58
C VAL A 65 17.26 14.24 -10.09
N ASP A 66 17.83 15.14 -10.90
CA ASP A 66 19.25 15.19 -11.30
C ASP A 66 20.13 15.37 -10.05
N GLU A 67 20.06 14.44 -9.11
CA GLU A 67 21.06 14.23 -8.09
C GLU A 67 22.07 13.29 -8.73
N GLY A 68 23.34 13.69 -8.70
CA GLY A 68 24.46 12.92 -9.27
C GLY A 68 24.53 11.46 -8.78
N PRO A 69 25.58 10.71 -9.17
CA PRO A 69 25.64 9.26 -8.98
C PRO A 69 25.14 8.82 -7.60
N ILE A 70 24.20 7.88 -7.60
CA ILE A 70 23.51 7.36 -6.42
C ILE A 70 24.56 6.80 -5.44
N GLU A 71 25.04 7.63 -4.52
CA GLU A 71 25.65 7.14 -3.30
C GLU A 71 24.50 6.54 -2.50
N PHE A 72 24.46 5.21 -2.36
CA PHE A 72 23.49 4.57 -1.47
C PHE A 72 23.78 5.05 -0.04
N PRO A 73 22.96 5.92 0.57
CA PRO A 73 23.15 6.18 1.98
C PRO A 73 22.68 4.91 2.68
N VAL A 74 23.62 4.10 3.16
CA VAL A 74 23.37 3.09 4.18
C VAL A 74 23.03 3.84 5.46
N LYS A 75 21.89 4.54 5.50
CA LYS A 75 21.26 4.91 6.75
C LYS A 75 20.77 3.59 7.32
N ALA A 76 21.58 3.01 8.19
CA ALA A 76 21.14 2.02 9.16
C ALA A 76 19.86 2.59 9.79
N ARG A 77 18.72 2.08 9.33
CA ARG A 77 17.41 2.49 9.79
C ARG A 77 17.37 2.03 11.25
N ASN A 78 17.46 2.98 12.18
CA ASN A 78 17.43 2.64 13.60
C ASN A 78 16.10 1.89 13.85
N PRO A 79 16.11 0.63 14.32
CA PRO A 79 14.90 -0.18 14.45
C PRO A 79 13.90 0.38 15.47
N SER A 80 14.25 1.43 16.20
CA SER A 80 13.48 2.02 17.29
C SER A 80 12.50 3.14 16.88
N THR A 81 12.51 3.65 15.65
CA THR A 81 11.58 4.74 15.24
C THR A 81 10.31 4.25 14.55
N VAL A 82 10.23 2.98 14.15
CA VAL A 82 8.98 2.41 13.61
C VAL A 82 8.21 1.76 14.75
N ASN A 83 7.48 2.57 15.52
CA ASN A 83 6.47 2.03 16.44
C ASN A 83 5.27 1.55 15.61
N LEU A 84 5.40 0.36 15.02
CA LEU A 84 4.31 -0.35 14.34
C LEU A 84 3.24 -0.84 15.34
N HIS A 85 3.51 -0.77 16.65
CA HIS A 85 2.68 -1.31 17.71
C HIS A 85 1.43 -0.50 18.06
N ASN A 86 1.21 0.68 17.47
CA ASN A 86 0.08 1.53 17.86
C ASN A 86 -0.89 1.89 16.72
N PHE A 87 -0.81 1.19 15.58
CA PHE A 87 -1.78 1.35 14.49
C PHE A 87 -2.93 0.35 14.66
N ASN A 88 -3.97 0.83 15.34
CA ASN A 88 -5.20 0.08 15.61
C ASN A 88 -5.91 -0.28 14.27
N MET A 89 -5.96 -1.58 13.93
CA MET A 89 -6.57 -2.11 12.69
C MET A 89 -8.09 -2.40 12.82
N GLU A 90 -8.67 -2.22 14.00
CA GLU A 90 -10.05 -2.63 14.32
C GLU A 90 -11.16 -1.76 13.68
N GLY A 91 -10.81 -0.63 13.05
CA GLY A 91 -11.77 0.43 12.73
C GLY A 91 -12.47 0.37 11.36
N PHE A 92 -12.06 -0.50 10.43
CA PHE A 92 -12.46 -0.35 9.02
C PHE A 92 -12.91 -1.63 8.31
N MET A 93 -12.93 -2.78 9.00
CA MET A 93 -13.28 -4.07 8.40
C MET A 93 -14.74 -4.52 8.63
N GLY A 94 -15.63 -3.60 8.99
CA GLY A 94 -17.09 -3.81 8.99
C GLY A 94 -17.71 -3.41 7.65
N GLY A 95 -17.42 -4.13 6.57
CA GLY A 95 -17.94 -3.86 5.23
C GLY A 95 -18.51 -5.11 4.59
N GLU A 96 -19.84 -5.17 4.56
CA GLU A 96 -20.72 -6.17 3.95
C GLU A 96 -20.15 -6.80 2.67
N GLU A 97 -20.15 -8.13 2.64
CA GLU A 97 -19.82 -8.94 1.48
C GLU A 97 -20.80 -8.58 0.35
N ALA A 98 -20.31 -7.94 -0.71
CA ALA A 98 -21.17 -7.60 -1.85
C ALA A 98 -21.70 -8.89 -2.48
N PRO A 99 -23.01 -9.01 -2.76
CA PRO A 99 -23.59 -10.22 -3.28
C PRO A 99 -22.94 -10.61 -4.63
N PRO A 100 -22.79 -11.91 -4.89
CA PRO A 100 -22.17 -12.40 -6.12
C PRO A 100 -22.94 -11.85 -7.33
N GLN A 101 -22.25 -11.15 -8.22
CA GLN A 101 -22.83 -10.74 -9.48
C GLN A 101 -23.12 -12.00 -10.30
N GLN A 102 -24.41 -12.30 -10.48
CA GLN A 102 -24.85 -13.33 -11.39
C GLN A 102 -24.45 -12.92 -12.81
N LEU A 103 -23.55 -13.70 -13.41
CA LEU A 103 -23.32 -13.69 -14.86
C LEU A 103 -24.64 -14.02 -15.57
N GLN A 104 -25.08 -13.12 -16.45
CA GLN A 104 -26.06 -13.42 -17.50
C GLN A 104 -25.39 -14.22 -18.61
#